data_AF-A0A951H6E5-F1
#
_entry.id   AF-A0A951H6E5-F1
#
_cell.length_a   1.000
_cell.length_b   1.000
_cell.length_c   1.000
_cell.angle_alpha   90.00
_cell.angle_beta   90.00
_cell.angle_gamma   90.00
#
_symmetry.space_group_name_H-M   'P 1'
#
loop_
_entity.id
_entity.type
_entity.pdbx_description
1 polymer ?
#
loop_
_entity_poly.entity_id
_entity_poly.type
_entity_poly.pdbx_seq_one_letter_code
_entity_poly.pdbx_strand_id
1 'polypeptide(L)'
;MNDVPTPIEDPVLGRLSWERVYGRWTWTFSVPLTDGNAARAYTLPAAAWNPLNGESLPRIRSLGEWLAGNEPSLRAHIAAEICAEWRADYWDPDTDGAATPARLAARLRLIEITFVSDGLGYLWYDFGSAHGLGQIRLGLDATGAVVIKPSRPW
;
A
#
# COMPACT_ATOMS: atom_id res chain seq x y z
N MET A 1 -1.84 -32.02 -10.05
CA MET A 1 -2.35 -30.63 -10.10
C MET A 1 -2.45 -30.18 -8.67
N ASN A 2 -1.81 -29.08 -8.30
CA ASN A 2 -2.08 -28.49 -6.98
C ASN A 2 -3.48 -27.87 -7.07
N ASP A 3 -4.40 -28.31 -6.22
CA ASP A 3 -5.75 -27.76 -6.19
C ASP A 3 -5.66 -26.25 -5.96
N VAL A 4 -6.30 -25.48 -6.85
CA VAL A 4 -6.42 -24.04 -6.71
C VAL A 4 -7.44 -23.80 -5.59
N PRO A 5 -7.05 -23.15 -4.47
CA PRO A 5 -7.98 -22.79 -3.41
C PRO A 5 -9.18 -22.00 -3.96
N THR A 6 -10.36 -22.32 -3.45
CA THR A 6 -11.57 -21.56 -3.77
C THR A 6 -11.49 -20.16 -3.17
N PRO A 7 -11.96 -19.11 -3.88
CA PRO A 7 -12.07 -17.77 -3.31
C PRO A 7 -12.88 -17.74 -2.01
N ILE A 8 -12.50 -16.86 -1.09
CA ILE A 8 -13.09 -16.73 0.25
C ILE A 8 -13.77 -15.36 0.36
N GLU A 9 -14.99 -15.34 0.87
CA GLU A 9 -15.67 -14.08 1.20
C GLU A 9 -15.33 -13.68 2.63
N ASP A 10 -14.75 -12.50 2.79
CA ASP A 10 -14.35 -11.91 4.06
C ASP A 10 -15.23 -10.68 4.35
N PRO A 11 -15.77 -10.54 5.56
CA PRO A 11 -16.67 -9.44 5.89
C PRO A 11 -16.01 -8.06 5.84
N VAL A 12 -14.67 -8.00 5.90
CA VAL A 12 -13.89 -6.78 5.97
C VAL A 12 -13.12 -6.54 4.67
N LEU A 13 -12.41 -7.57 4.20
CA LEU A 13 -11.55 -7.48 3.03
C LEU A 13 -12.29 -7.79 1.72
N GLY A 14 -13.57 -8.16 1.80
CA GLY A 14 -14.37 -8.60 0.66
C GLY A 14 -13.89 -9.93 0.11
N ARG A 15 -13.88 -10.06 -1.22
CA ARG A 15 -13.49 -11.31 -1.87
C ARG A 15 -11.98 -11.48 -1.92
N LEU A 16 -11.47 -12.52 -1.27
CA LEU A 16 -10.09 -12.98 -1.37
C LEU A 16 -9.99 -14.04 -2.48
N SER A 17 -9.14 -13.79 -3.46
CA SER A 17 -8.90 -14.69 -4.59
C SER A 17 -7.49 -15.28 -4.51
N TRP A 18 -7.33 -16.54 -4.92
CA TRP A 18 -6.00 -17.15 -5.06
C TRP A 18 -5.50 -16.96 -6.49
N GLU A 19 -4.52 -16.07 -6.67
CA GLU A 19 -4.09 -15.59 -7.98
C GLU A 19 -2.57 -15.59 -8.11
N ARG A 20 -2.08 -15.50 -9.35
CA ARG A 20 -0.65 -15.40 -9.64
C ARG A 20 -0.24 -13.93 -9.77
N VAL A 21 0.52 -13.42 -8.81
CA VAL A 21 1.08 -12.07 -8.78
C VAL A 21 2.60 -12.16 -8.88
N TYR A 22 3.20 -11.43 -9.83
CA TYR A 22 4.65 -11.46 -10.12
C TYR A 22 5.25 -12.88 -10.18
N GLY A 23 4.52 -13.81 -10.81
CA GLY A 23 4.95 -15.19 -11.00
C GLY A 23 4.71 -16.12 -9.81
N ARG A 24 4.25 -15.62 -8.66
CA ARG A 24 3.97 -16.40 -7.44
C ARG A 24 2.47 -16.46 -7.13
N TRP A 25 2.00 -17.60 -6.62
CA TRP A 25 0.61 -17.73 -6.17
C TRP A 25 0.42 -17.12 -4.78
N THR A 26 -0.63 -16.33 -4.61
CA THR A 26 -0.95 -15.60 -3.38
C THR A 26 -2.46 -15.34 -3.26
N TRP A 27 -2.92 -15.06 -2.04
CA TRP A 27 -4.19 -14.39 -1.80
C TRP A 27 -4.11 -12.93 -2.24
N THR A 28 -5.12 -12.49 -2.98
CA THR A 28 -5.30 -11.11 -3.47
C THR A 28 -6.70 -10.63 -3.09
N PHE A 29 -6.82 -9.33 -2.84
CA PHE A 29 -8.08 -8.65 -2.53
C PHE A 29 -7.92 -7.15 -2.80
N SER A 30 -8.99 -6.38 -2.59
CA SER A 30 -8.98 -4.92 -2.78
C SER A 30 -9.35 -4.23 -1.48
N VAL A 31 -8.59 -3.20 -1.11
CA VAL A 31 -8.87 -2.35 0.05
C VAL A 31 -9.54 -1.07 -0.44
N PRO A 32 -10.79 -0.77 -0.05
CA PRO A 32 -11.46 0.46 -0.44
C PRO A 32 -10.79 1.66 0.23
N LEU A 33 -10.70 2.78 -0.49
CA LEU A 33 -10.15 4.03 -0.01
C LEU A 33 -11.25 5.10 0.06
N THR A 34 -11.05 6.13 0.89
CA THR A 34 -12.02 7.22 1.13
C THR A 34 -12.39 8.00 -0.13
N ASP A 35 -11.55 8.02 -1.15
CA ASP A 35 -11.78 8.75 -2.40
C ASP A 35 -12.58 7.94 -3.44
N GLY A 36 -13.11 6.78 -3.04
CA GLY A 36 -13.87 5.88 -3.91
C GLY A 36 -13.01 4.96 -4.77
N ASN A 37 -11.68 5.11 -4.73
CA ASN A 37 -10.76 4.16 -5.35
C ASN A 37 -10.56 2.93 -4.47
N ALA A 38 -9.90 1.90 -5.01
CA ALA A 38 -9.45 0.77 -4.24
C ALA A 38 -7.98 0.47 -4.54
N ALA A 39 -7.22 0.18 -3.49
CA ALA A 39 -5.85 -0.31 -3.63
C ALA A 39 -5.85 -1.83 -3.77
N ARG A 40 -5.09 -2.34 -4.72
CA ARG A 40 -4.86 -3.79 -4.81
C ARG A 40 -4.02 -4.24 -3.63
N ALA A 41 -4.40 -5.33 -3.00
CA ALA A 41 -3.67 -5.93 -1.89
C ALA A 41 -3.36 -7.41 -2.15
N TYR A 42 -2.22 -7.88 -1.64
CA TYR A 42 -1.89 -9.31 -1.63
C TYR A 42 -0.89 -9.68 -0.54
N THR A 43 -0.78 -10.98 -0.27
CA THR A 43 0.13 -11.54 0.73
C THR A 43 1.45 -12.00 0.09
N LEU A 44 2.61 -11.76 0.67
CA LEU A 44 3.84 -12.39 0.16
C LEU A 44 3.92 -13.84 0.62
N PRO A 45 4.04 -14.81 -0.31
CA PRO A 45 4.16 -16.20 0.08
C PRO A 45 5.49 -16.42 0.81
N ALA A 46 5.39 -16.88 2.06
CA ALA A 46 6.52 -17.29 2.88
C ALA A 46 6.24 -18.70 3.44
N ALA A 47 7.25 -19.57 3.44
CA ALA A 47 7.06 -21.01 3.63
C ALA A 47 6.39 -21.40 4.96
N ALA A 48 6.58 -20.60 6.02
CA ALA A 48 6.02 -20.85 7.34
C ALA A 48 4.80 -19.97 7.69
N TRP A 49 4.38 -19.09 6.78
CA TRP A 49 3.34 -18.12 7.07
C TRP A 49 2.04 -18.46 6.35
N ASN A 50 0.98 -18.65 7.13
CA ASN A 50 -0.38 -18.75 6.60
C ASN A 50 -1.12 -17.43 6.87
N PRO A 51 -1.37 -16.59 5.86
CA PRO A 51 -2.02 -15.30 6.04
C PRO A 51 -3.49 -15.43 6.48
N LEU A 52 -4.10 -16.61 6.30
CA LEU A 52 -5.50 -16.87 6.65
C LEU A 52 -5.66 -17.54 8.02
N ASN A 53 -4.59 -17.73 8.79
CA ASN A 53 -4.69 -18.29 10.13
C ASN A 53 -5.34 -17.29 11.11
N GLY A 54 -5.72 -17.79 12.29
CA GLY A 54 -6.42 -17.01 13.32
C GLY A 54 -5.61 -15.86 13.93
N GLU A 55 -4.31 -15.75 13.64
CA GLU A 55 -3.45 -14.66 14.12
C GLU A 55 -3.23 -13.58 13.05
N SER A 56 -2.97 -14.00 11.81
CA SER A 56 -2.60 -13.11 10.71
C SER A 56 -3.81 -12.40 10.10
N LEU A 57 -4.88 -13.16 9.84
CA LEU A 57 -6.06 -12.60 9.16
C LEU A 57 -6.69 -11.44 9.94
N PRO A 58 -6.86 -11.49 11.28
CA PRO A 58 -7.33 -10.33 12.04
C PRO A 58 -6.43 -9.11 11.89
N ARG A 59 -5.10 -9.27 11.86
CA ARG A 59 -4.16 -8.15 11.69
C ARG A 59 -4.26 -7.52 10.30
N ILE A 60 -4.39 -8.35 9.26
CA ILE A 60 -4.61 -7.89 7.89
C ILE A 60 -5.93 -7.11 7.80
N ARG A 61 -7.01 -7.63 8.39
CA ARG A 61 -8.31 -6.96 8.47
C ARG A 61 -8.20 -5.61 9.18
N SER A 62 -7.60 -5.57 10.36
CA SER A 62 -7.42 -4.32 11.13
C SER A 62 -6.70 -3.24 10.32
N LEU A 63 -5.63 -3.58 9.61
CA LEU A 63 -4.95 -2.61 8.76
C LEU A 63 -5.80 -2.18 7.56
N GLY A 64 -6.50 -3.12 6.91
CA GLY A 64 -7.41 -2.81 5.80
C GLY A 64 -8.52 -1.83 6.21
N GLU A 65 -9.17 -2.06 7.35
CA GLU A 65 -10.19 -1.15 7.91
C GLU A 65 -9.61 0.21 8.25
N TRP A 66 -8.45 0.23 8.89
CA TRP A 66 -7.80 1.47 9.27
C TRP A 66 -7.45 2.30 8.03
N LEU A 67 -6.92 1.67 6.97
CA LEU A 67 -6.58 2.36 5.72
C LEU A 67 -7.78 3.00 5.04
N ALA A 68 -8.94 2.32 5.09
CA ALA A 68 -10.17 2.83 4.48
C ALA A 68 -10.59 4.20 5.02
N GLY A 69 -10.17 4.59 6.23
CA GLY A 69 -10.43 5.90 6.82
C GLY A 69 -9.21 6.84 6.94
N ASN A 70 -7.99 6.34 6.81
CA ASN A 70 -6.77 7.09 7.17
C ASN A 70 -5.77 7.30 6.02
N GLU A 71 -6.02 6.73 4.84
CA GLU A 71 -5.14 6.88 3.68
C GLU A 71 -4.82 8.36 3.31
N PRO A 72 -5.78 9.32 3.35
CA PRO A 72 -5.46 10.72 3.06
C PRO A 72 -4.46 11.33 4.05
N SER A 73 -4.57 10.97 5.33
CA SER A 73 -3.63 11.40 6.37
C SER A 73 -2.25 10.80 6.17
N LEU A 74 -2.16 9.55 5.69
CA LEU A 74 -0.89 8.94 5.31
C LEU A 74 -0.22 9.66 4.14
N ARG A 75 -0.97 10.05 3.10
CA ARG A 75 -0.42 10.84 1.99
C ARG A 75 0.18 12.15 2.47
N ALA A 76 -0.49 12.82 3.40
CA ALA A 76 0.02 14.05 4.01
C ALA A 76 1.31 13.78 4.80
N HIS A 77 1.35 12.70 5.59
CA HIS A 77 2.55 12.30 6.34
C HIS A 77 3.74 11.98 5.42
N ILE A 78 3.53 11.13 4.40
CA ILE A 78 4.55 10.78 3.42
C ILE A 78 5.09 12.04 2.75
N ALA A 79 4.19 12.90 2.27
CA ALA A 79 4.59 14.13 1.59
C ALA A 79 5.39 15.06 2.50
N ALA A 80 5.04 15.18 3.78
CA ALA A 80 5.80 16.00 4.72
C ALA A 80 7.25 15.49 4.89
N GLU A 81 7.46 14.17 4.90
CA GLU A 81 8.78 13.55 5.06
C GLU A 81 9.64 13.68 3.79
N ILE A 82 9.07 13.43 2.61
CA ILE A 82 9.87 13.27 1.38
C ILE A 82 9.85 14.47 0.43
N CYS A 83 9.05 15.52 0.70
CA CYS A 83 8.86 16.62 -0.27
C CYS A 83 10.16 17.31 -0.67
N ALA A 84 11.13 17.43 0.24
CA ALA A 84 12.42 18.04 -0.07
C ALA A 84 13.21 17.22 -1.11
N GLU A 85 13.29 15.90 -0.91
CA GLU A 85 13.97 14.97 -1.83
C GLU A 85 13.24 14.88 -3.17
N TRP A 86 11.91 14.76 -3.15
CA TRP A 86 11.10 14.74 -4.36
C TRP A 86 11.27 16.03 -5.18
N ARG A 87 11.29 17.19 -4.50
CA ARG A 87 11.50 18.49 -5.15
C ARG A 87 12.86 18.55 -5.84
N ALA A 88 13.92 18.05 -5.21
CA ALA A 88 15.27 18.10 -5.77
C ALA A 88 15.40 17.30 -7.08
N ASP A 89 14.69 16.18 -7.18
CA ASP A 89 14.87 15.23 -8.29
C ASP A 89 13.86 15.39 -9.43
N TYR A 90 12.66 15.89 -9.15
CA TYR A 90 11.53 15.80 -10.09
C TYR A 90 10.77 17.10 -10.32
N TRP A 91 11.13 18.18 -9.63
CA TRP A 91 10.37 19.42 -9.70
C TRP A 91 11.11 20.49 -10.48
N ASP A 92 10.47 20.98 -11.53
CA ASP A 92 10.95 22.15 -12.25
C ASP A 92 10.23 23.38 -11.70
N PRO A 93 10.91 24.26 -10.94
CA PRO A 93 10.27 25.45 -10.38
C PRO A 93 9.80 26.43 -11.45
N ASP A 94 10.41 26.45 -12.64
CA ASP A 94 10.07 27.36 -13.73
C ASP A 94 8.78 26.92 -14.43
N THR A 95 8.53 25.60 -14.47
CA THR A 95 7.35 25.01 -15.14
C THR A 95 6.21 24.70 -14.15
N ASP A 96 6.52 24.20 -12.96
CA ASP A 96 5.54 23.64 -12.02
C ASP A 96 5.18 24.59 -10.85
N GLY A 97 5.92 25.69 -10.70
CA GLY A 97 5.74 26.68 -9.63
C GLY A 97 6.20 26.19 -8.27
N ALA A 98 5.48 26.51 -7.19
CA ALA A 98 5.90 26.13 -5.83
C ALA A 98 5.70 24.63 -5.53
N ALA A 99 6.77 23.92 -5.19
CA ALA A 99 6.70 22.58 -4.59
C ALA A 99 6.29 22.68 -3.12
N THR A 100 5.17 22.06 -2.75
CA THR A 100 4.70 22.02 -1.35
C THR A 100 4.28 20.60 -0.96
N PRO A 101 4.37 20.23 0.33
CA PRO A 101 3.89 18.93 0.81
C PRO A 101 2.42 18.68 0.47
N ALA A 102 1.56 19.70 0.52
CA ALA A 102 0.15 19.57 0.16
C ALA A 102 -0.04 19.18 -1.33
N ARG A 103 0.75 19.79 -2.24
CA ARG A 103 0.71 19.43 -3.66
C ARG A 103 1.22 18.01 -3.91
N LEU A 104 2.26 17.60 -3.19
CA LEU A 104 2.76 16.24 -3.28
C LEU A 104 1.73 15.23 -2.74
N ALA A 105 1.15 15.48 -1.56
CA ALA A 105 0.11 14.63 -0.98
C ALA A 105 -1.10 14.45 -1.93
N ALA A 106 -1.54 15.51 -2.58
CA ALA A 106 -2.63 15.46 -3.57
C ALA A 106 -2.28 14.63 -4.81
N ARG A 107 -1.00 14.44 -5.13
CA ARG A 107 -0.53 13.62 -6.25
C ARG A 107 -0.31 12.15 -5.88
N LEU A 108 0.08 11.88 -4.63
CA LEU A 108 0.32 10.51 -4.19
C LEU A 108 -0.91 9.63 -4.41
N ARG A 109 -0.71 8.44 -4.98
CA ARG A 109 -1.74 7.41 -5.11
C ARG A 109 -1.21 6.11 -4.54
N LEU A 110 -1.97 5.52 -3.61
CA LEU A 110 -1.71 4.17 -3.14
C LEU A 110 -2.08 3.19 -4.26
N ILE A 111 -1.08 2.55 -4.85
CA ILE A 111 -1.27 1.62 -5.98
C ILE A 111 -1.33 0.17 -5.53
N GLU A 112 -0.67 -0.15 -4.42
CA GLU A 112 -0.50 -1.54 -3.98
C GLU A 112 -0.24 -1.64 -2.48
N ILE A 113 -0.76 -2.71 -1.87
CA ILE A 113 -0.50 -3.11 -0.50
C ILE A 113 0.03 -4.55 -0.50
N THR A 114 1.12 -4.76 0.21
CA THR A 114 1.77 -6.06 0.33
C THR A 114 1.84 -6.46 1.80
N PHE A 115 1.16 -7.54 2.17
CA PHE A 115 1.21 -8.07 3.52
C PHE A 115 2.31 -9.12 3.66
N VAL A 116 3.10 -9.03 4.72
CA VAL A 116 4.10 -10.06 5.10
C VAL A 116 3.74 -10.70 6.43
N SER A 117 4.58 -11.66 6.86
CA SER A 117 4.45 -12.28 8.17
C SER A 117 4.26 -11.24 9.27
N ASP A 118 3.49 -11.60 10.29
CA ASP A 118 3.12 -10.76 11.44
C ASP A 118 2.10 -9.66 11.15
N GLY A 119 1.63 -9.52 9.91
CA GLY A 119 0.60 -8.56 9.52
C GLY A 119 1.15 -7.17 9.17
N LEU A 120 2.46 -7.04 9.01
CA LEU A 120 3.10 -5.84 8.47
C LEU A 120 2.64 -5.62 7.03
N GLY A 121 2.08 -4.44 6.75
CA GLY A 121 1.68 -3.99 5.42
C GLY A 121 2.70 -3.04 4.84
N TYR A 122 3.30 -3.40 3.70
CA TYR A 122 4.03 -2.47 2.85
C TYR A 122 3.07 -1.79 1.90
N LEU A 123 3.03 -0.47 1.94
CA LEU A 123 2.24 0.36 1.05
C LEU A 123 3.14 0.95 -0.01
N TRP A 124 2.68 0.89 -1.26
CA TRP A 124 3.38 1.43 -2.41
C TRP A 124 2.59 2.59 -2.99
N TYR A 125 3.19 3.76 -2.96
CA TYR A 125 2.64 4.98 -3.53
C TYR A 125 3.37 5.34 -4.82
N ASP A 126 2.65 5.88 -5.79
CA ASP A 126 3.25 6.55 -6.95
C ASP A 126 2.95 8.06 -6.95
N PHE A 127 3.64 8.80 -7.83
CA PHE A 127 3.49 10.25 -7.97
C PHE A 127 2.49 10.67 -9.06
N GLY A 128 1.80 9.72 -9.70
CA GLY A 128 1.16 9.94 -11.00
C GLY A 128 2.20 10.15 -12.12
N SER A 129 1.91 9.65 -13.32
CA SER A 129 2.83 9.45 -14.45
C SER A 129 3.54 10.69 -15.04
N ALA A 130 3.36 11.90 -14.50
CA ALA A 130 3.86 13.13 -15.11
C ALA A 130 5.36 13.40 -14.90
N HIS A 131 6.01 12.85 -13.87
CA HIS A 131 7.40 13.21 -13.52
C HIS A 131 8.30 12.00 -13.17
N GLY A 132 8.04 10.81 -13.75
CA GLY A 132 8.95 9.66 -13.70
C GLY A 132 8.51 8.49 -12.83
N LEU A 133 9.23 7.36 -12.96
CA LEU A 133 9.01 6.11 -12.22
C LEU A 133 9.56 6.23 -10.79
N GLY A 134 8.83 6.92 -9.93
CA GLY A 134 9.13 6.95 -8.50
C GLY A 134 8.04 6.24 -7.72
N GLN A 135 8.39 5.14 -7.06
CA GLN A 135 7.53 4.55 -6.04
C GLN A 135 8.03 4.98 -4.66
N ILE A 136 7.11 5.12 -3.72
CA ILE A 136 7.42 5.33 -2.31
C ILE A 136 6.87 4.16 -1.53
N ARG A 137 7.73 3.54 -0.74
CA ARG A 137 7.36 2.46 0.15
C ARG A 137 7.24 2.98 1.57
N LEU A 138 6.16 2.61 2.24
CA LEU A 138 5.91 2.81 3.67
C LEU A 138 5.58 1.46 4.31
N GLY A 139 6.02 1.18 5.54
CA GLY A 139 5.61 -0.01 6.28
C GLY A 139 4.77 0.35 7.50
N LEU A 140 3.62 -0.31 7.63
CA LEU A 140 2.66 -0.12 8.73
C LEU A 140 2.42 -1.42 9.49
N ASP A 141 2.28 -1.32 10.80
CA ASP A 141 1.73 -2.42 11.59
C ASP A 141 0.19 -2.48 11.51
N ALA A 142 -0.40 -3.47 12.19
CA ALA A 142 -1.85 -3.70 12.19
C ALA A 142 -2.69 -2.55 12.78
N THR A 143 -2.05 -1.61 13.49
CA THR A 143 -2.71 -0.43 14.08
C THR A 143 -2.62 0.81 13.19
N GLY A 144 -1.90 0.71 12.06
CA GLY A 144 -1.60 1.84 11.18
C GLY A 144 -0.38 2.65 11.65
N ALA A 145 0.36 2.19 12.66
CA ALA A 145 1.58 2.86 13.09
C ALA A 145 2.70 2.65 12.07
N VAL A 146 3.45 3.71 11.77
CA VAL A 146 4.59 3.66 10.86
C VAL A 146 5.74 2.93 11.53
N VAL A 147 6.10 1.77 10.98
CA VAL A 147 7.25 0.96 11.44
C VAL A 147 8.43 1.02 10.47
N ILE A 148 8.17 1.37 9.20
CA ILE A 148 9.21 1.63 8.20
C ILE A 148 8.88 2.95 7.55
N LYS A 149 9.80 3.92 7.68
CA LYS A 149 9.63 5.28 7.17
C LYS A 149 9.43 5.30 5.65
N PRO A 150 8.70 6.31 5.14
CA PRO A 150 8.59 6.51 3.70
C PRO A 150 9.98 6.62 3.06
N SER A 151 10.24 5.81 2.04
CA SER A 151 11.48 5.90 1.28
C SER A 151 11.28 5.42 -0.16
N ARG A 152 12.18 5.81 -1.05
CA ARG A 152 12.25 5.22 -2.39
C ARG A 152 12.79 3.78 -2.28
N PRO A 153 12.23 2.82 -3.04
CA PRO A 153 12.77 1.48 -3.14
C PRO A 153 13.94 1.51 -4.13
N TRP A 154 15.12 1.90 -3.65
CA TRP A 154 16.45 1.78 -4.31
C TRP A 154 16.59 2.31 -5.74
#